data_AF-A0A3A0EUW4-F1
#
_entry.id   AF-A0A3A0EUW4-F1
#
_cell.length_a   1.000
_cell.length_b   1.000
_cell.length_c   1.000
_cell.angle_alpha   90.00
_cell.angle_beta   90.00
_cell.angle_gamma   90.00
#
_symmetry.space_group_name_H-M   'P 1'
#
loop_
_entity.id
_entity.type
_entity.pdbx_description
1 polymer ?
#
loop_
_entity_poly.entity_id
_entity_poly.type
_entity_poly.pdbx_seq_one_letter_code
_entity_poly.pdbx_strand_id
1 'polypeptide(L)'
;MQARKPRQNNWSRLLGIASVISAIAVAAFPTFLVAVCGLAPVIAAYLADDQRIPYRLRTIAAANFAAVIPYLTLLWQRGHDVNQATRLLSDPYTWAAMYLGAVSGLALLWLGPVFAAGVFNGMAAQRRRSLENYRRRLIEEWGDDILSEKTNISANSTQNNA
;
A
#
# COMPACT_ATOMS: atom_id res chain seq x y z
N MET A 1 63.38 -17.63 28.55
CA MET A 1 63.05 -16.42 27.77
C MET A 1 61.55 -16.42 27.51
N GLN A 2 60.76 -15.60 28.20
CA GLN A 2 59.30 -15.53 27.98
C GLN A 2 58.98 -14.38 27.02
N ALA A 3 58.41 -14.71 25.87
CA ALA A 3 58.04 -13.75 24.83
C ALA A 3 56.84 -12.91 25.27
N ARG A 4 56.99 -11.58 25.27
CA ARG A 4 55.90 -10.64 25.57
C ARG A 4 54.85 -10.71 24.47
N LYS A 5 53.63 -11.12 24.82
CA LYS A 5 52.46 -11.07 23.93
C LYS A 5 52.18 -9.61 23.54
N PRO A 6 52.07 -9.27 22.25
CA PRO A 6 51.84 -7.89 21.82
C PRO A 6 50.50 -7.40 22.38
N ARG A 7 50.54 -6.20 22.98
CA ARG A 7 49.36 -5.55 23.58
C ARG A 7 48.40 -5.21 22.44
N GLN A 8 47.23 -5.88 22.39
CA GLN A 8 46.20 -5.58 21.40
C GLN A 8 45.81 -4.10 21.51
N ASN A 9 46.02 -3.36 20.42
CA ASN A 9 45.80 -1.94 20.31
C ASN A 9 44.33 -1.66 20.01
N ASN A 10 43.48 -1.73 21.05
CA ASN A 10 42.06 -1.37 20.94
C ASN A 10 41.84 0.03 20.34
N TRP A 11 42.81 0.93 20.49
CA TRP A 11 42.81 2.27 19.91
C TRP A 11 42.81 2.30 18.37
N SER A 12 43.56 1.43 17.69
CA SER A 12 43.53 1.39 16.22
C SER A 12 42.20 0.82 15.69
N ARG A 13 41.61 -0.13 16.44
CA ARG A 13 40.26 -0.64 16.16
C ARG A 13 39.18 0.43 16.37
N LEU A 14 39.27 1.20 17.45
CA LEU A 14 38.35 2.31 17.73
C LEU A 14 38.45 3.41 16.68
N LEU A 15 39.67 3.77 16.25
CA LEU A 15 39.88 4.74 15.18
C LEU A 15 39.34 4.24 13.83
N GLY A 16 39.51 2.95 13.52
CA GLY A 16 38.92 2.33 12.33
C GLY A 16 37.39 2.30 12.37
N ILE A 17 36.79 2.01 13.53
CA ILE A 17 35.34 2.07 13.69
C ILE A 17 34.84 3.52 13.54
N ALA A 18 35.51 4.48 14.16
CA ALA A 18 35.14 5.89 14.08
C ALA A 18 35.23 6.45 12.66
N SER A 19 36.24 6.07 11.87
CA SER A 19 36.35 6.51 10.48
C SER A 19 35.23 5.93 9.60
N VAL A 20 34.87 4.67 9.82
CA VAL A 20 33.73 4.04 9.12
C VAL A 20 32.41 4.71 9.50
N ILE A 21 32.18 4.98 10.79
CA ILE A 21 30.98 5.69 11.25
C ILE A 21 30.91 7.09 10.64
N SER A 22 32.02 7.82 10.61
CA SER A 22 32.09 9.16 10.00
C SER A 22 31.80 9.13 8.50
N ALA A 23 32.37 8.16 7.76
CA ALA A 23 32.09 7.97 6.34
C ALA A 23 30.62 7.64 6.07
N ILE A 24 30.02 6.79 6.90
CA ILE A 24 28.58 6.48 6.84
C ILE A 24 27.74 7.72 7.14
N ALA A 25 28.11 8.54 8.13
CA ALA A 25 27.37 9.75 8.48
C ALA A 25 27.37 10.78 7.35
N VAL A 26 28.52 11.00 6.71
CA VAL A 26 28.64 11.92 5.56
C VAL A 26 27.85 11.41 4.36
N ALA A 27 27.91 10.10 4.07
CA ALA A 27 27.10 9.49 3.01
C ALA A 27 25.60 9.49 3.36
N ALA A 28 25.23 9.32 4.63
CA ALA A 28 23.83 9.26 5.04
C ALA A 28 23.12 10.62 4.94
N PHE A 29 23.85 11.74 5.04
CA PHE A 29 23.25 13.06 5.12
C PHE A 29 22.47 13.49 3.86
N PRO A 30 23.04 13.44 2.63
CA PRO A 30 22.28 13.75 1.40
C PRO A 30 21.08 12.81 1.20
N THR A 31 21.28 11.52 1.50
CA THR A 31 20.23 10.49 1.43
C THR A 31 19.09 10.80 2.39
N PHE A 32 19.41 11.21 3.62
CA PHE A 32 18.43 11.58 4.64
C PHE A 32 17.61 12.80 4.24
N LEU A 33 18.26 13.85 3.70
CA LEU A 33 17.55 15.05 3.22
C LEU A 33 16.51 14.71 2.14
N VAL A 34 16.91 13.96 1.11
CA VAL A 34 15.99 13.56 0.04
C VAL A 34 14.88 12.65 0.58
N ALA A 35 15.21 11.73 1.49
CA ALA A 35 14.21 10.85 2.09
C ALA A 35 13.17 11.62 2.91
N VAL A 36 13.58 12.56 3.77
CA VAL A 36 12.64 13.35 4.59
C VAL A 36 11.74 14.21 3.71
N CYS A 37 12.28 14.88 2.69
CA CYS A 37 11.48 15.69 1.77
C CYS A 37 10.54 14.84 0.91
N GLY A 38 11.02 13.70 0.40
CA GLY A 38 10.22 12.79 -0.43
C GLY A 38 9.11 12.07 0.35
N LEU A 39 9.35 11.77 1.62
CA LEU A 39 8.41 11.12 2.55
C LEU A 39 7.55 12.11 3.36
N ALA A 40 7.72 13.42 3.16
CA ALA A 40 6.88 14.46 3.78
C ALA A 40 5.36 14.18 3.71
N PRO A 41 4.78 13.74 2.57
CA PRO A 41 3.35 13.42 2.51
C PRO A 41 2.95 12.24 3.42
N VAL A 42 3.83 11.27 3.64
CA VAL A 42 3.59 10.13 4.56
C VAL A 42 3.63 10.61 6.00
N ILE A 43 4.55 11.52 6.33
CA ILE A 43 4.63 12.16 7.65
C ILE A 43 3.35 12.96 7.89
N ALA A 44 2.90 13.75 6.91
CA ALA A 44 1.65 14.49 6.99
C ALA A 44 0.44 13.56 7.16
N ALA A 45 0.39 12.45 6.42
CA ALA A 45 -0.67 11.45 6.54
C ALA A 45 -0.66 10.77 7.91
N TYR A 46 0.51 10.49 8.47
CA TYR A 46 0.66 9.93 9.82
C TYR A 46 0.14 10.89 10.89
N LEU A 47 0.44 12.18 10.77
CA LEU A 47 -0.01 13.21 11.71
C LEU A 47 -1.52 13.49 11.58
N ALA A 48 -2.09 13.34 10.38
CA ALA A 48 -3.51 13.58 10.13
C ALA A 48 -4.42 12.36 10.39
N ASP A 49 -3.88 11.15 10.56
CA ASP A 49 -4.68 9.93 10.72
C ASP A 49 -5.22 9.79 12.15
N ASP A 50 -6.42 10.31 12.37
CA ASP A 50 -7.14 10.25 13.64
C ASP A 50 -7.73 8.84 13.92
N GLN A 51 -8.04 8.08 12.86
CA GLN A 51 -8.69 6.77 12.95
C GLN A 51 -7.68 5.62 13.17
N ARG A 52 -6.37 5.92 13.16
CA ARG A 52 -5.24 4.98 13.35
C ARG A 52 -5.41 3.65 12.65
N ILE A 53 -5.90 3.68 11.42
CA ILE A 53 -6.14 2.47 10.65
C ILE A 53 -4.79 2.00 10.08
N PRO A 54 -4.19 0.91 10.61
CA PRO A 54 -2.79 0.62 10.35
C PRO A 54 -2.50 0.29 8.88
N TYR A 55 -3.49 -0.20 8.13
CA TYR A 55 -3.34 -0.54 6.72
C TYR A 55 -3.33 0.69 5.79
N ARG A 56 -4.07 1.77 6.11
CA ARG A 56 -4.12 2.97 5.25
C ARG A 56 -2.74 3.63 5.16
N LEU A 57 -2.12 3.87 6.32
CA LEU A 57 -0.80 4.46 6.37
C LEU A 57 0.26 3.60 5.69
N ARG A 58 0.23 2.27 5.90
CA ARG A 58 1.20 1.34 5.28
C ARG A 58 1.11 1.34 3.76
N THR A 59 -0.10 1.39 3.18
CA THR A 59 -0.27 1.45 1.72
C THR A 59 0.26 2.76 1.14
N ILE A 60 -0.06 3.90 1.76
CA ILE A 60 0.43 5.22 1.32
C ILE A 60 1.96 5.29 1.45
N ALA A 61 2.50 4.82 2.58
CA ALA A 61 3.93 4.78 2.83
C ALA A 61 4.68 3.90 1.82
N ALA A 62 4.17 2.71 1.53
CA ALA A 62 4.78 1.81 0.56
C ALA A 62 4.78 2.39 -0.87
N ALA A 63 3.65 2.97 -1.28
CA ALA A 63 3.51 3.58 -2.60
C ALA A 63 4.41 4.82 -2.77
N ASN A 64 4.46 5.70 -1.77
CA ASN A 64 5.35 6.86 -1.77
C ASN A 64 6.83 6.44 -1.72
N PHE A 65 7.19 5.47 -0.89
CA PHE A 65 8.56 4.96 -0.82
C PHE A 65 9.01 4.38 -2.17
N ALA A 66 8.17 3.61 -2.84
CA ALA A 66 8.46 3.10 -4.19
C ALA A 66 8.75 4.23 -5.20
N ALA A 67 8.06 5.37 -5.09
CA ALA A 67 8.31 6.53 -5.94
C ALA A 67 9.58 7.31 -5.56
N VAL A 68 10.02 7.26 -4.30
CA VAL A 68 11.22 7.97 -3.81
C VAL A 68 12.52 7.16 -4.09
N ILE A 69 12.46 5.82 -4.09
CA ILE A 69 13.61 4.93 -4.40
C ILE A 69 14.38 5.33 -5.68
N PRO A 70 13.77 5.55 -6.85
CA PRO A 70 14.53 5.88 -8.06
C PRO A 70 15.32 7.20 -7.95
N TYR A 71 14.87 8.14 -7.12
CA TYR A 71 15.59 9.39 -6.87
C TYR A 71 16.75 9.20 -5.90
N LEU A 72 16.58 8.31 -4.92
CA LEU A 72 17.67 7.87 -4.04
C LEU A 72 18.77 7.15 -4.84
N THR A 73 18.40 6.24 -5.73
CA THR A 73 19.38 5.54 -6.58
C THR A 73 20.09 6.49 -7.54
N LEU A 74 19.36 7.46 -8.11
CA LEU A 74 19.96 8.50 -8.95
C LEU A 74 20.97 9.36 -8.19
N LEU A 75 20.69 9.69 -6.93
CA LEU A 75 21.61 10.42 -6.05
C LEU A 75 22.88 9.61 -5.77
N TRP A 76 22.74 8.31 -5.50
CA TRP A 76 23.86 7.41 -5.24
C TRP A 76 24.75 7.22 -6.48
N GLN A 77 24.15 7.14 -7.67
CA GLN A 77 24.91 6.99 -8.92
C GLN A 77 25.66 8.27 -9.33
N ARG A 78 25.14 9.45 -8.99
CA ARG A 78 25.71 10.74 -9.40
C ARG A 78 26.75 11.32 -8.44
N GLY A 79 27.28 10.52 -7.51
CA GLY A 79 28.41 10.90 -6.66
C GLY A 79 28.07 11.32 -5.23
N HIS A 80 26.82 11.12 -4.79
CA HIS A 80 26.44 11.22 -3.38
C HIS A 80 26.78 12.57 -2.70
N ASP A 81 26.64 13.68 -3.43
CA ASP A 81 26.95 15.03 -2.94
C ASP A 81 25.70 15.80 -2.50
N VAL A 82 25.86 16.69 -1.52
CA VAL A 82 24.83 17.63 -1.04
C VAL A 82 24.39 18.57 -2.17
N ASN A 83 25.29 18.97 -3.06
CA ASN A 83 24.94 19.77 -4.24
C ASN A 83 24.00 19.02 -5.18
N GLN A 84 24.16 17.71 -5.31
CA GLN A 84 23.28 16.91 -6.16
C GLN A 84 21.91 16.69 -5.50
N ALA A 85 21.88 16.49 -4.18
CA ALA A 85 20.62 16.41 -3.42
C ALA A 85 19.83 17.72 -3.50
N THR A 86 20.48 18.87 -3.30
CA THR A 86 19.85 20.19 -3.41
C THR A 86 19.36 20.49 -4.82
N ARG A 87 20.10 20.08 -5.87
CA ARG A 87 19.62 20.17 -7.25
C ARG A 87 18.35 19.35 -7.49
N LEU A 88 18.30 18.11 -6.98
CA LEU A 88 17.10 17.26 -7.07
C LEU A 88 15.92 17.92 -6.34
N LEU A 89 16.16 18.44 -5.14
CA LEU A 89 15.15 19.10 -4.32
C LEU A 89 14.76 20.50 -4.84
N SER A 90 15.51 21.08 -5.76
CA SER A 90 15.14 22.35 -6.40
C SER A 90 14.27 22.16 -7.65
N ASP A 91 14.18 20.93 -8.16
CA ASP A 91 13.42 20.62 -9.37
C ASP A 91 11.95 20.27 -9.02
N PRO A 92 10.96 21.08 -9.46
CA PRO A 92 9.55 20.81 -9.17
C PRO A 92 9.04 19.48 -9.73
N TYR A 93 9.63 18.96 -10.83
CA TYR A 93 9.25 17.67 -11.37
C TYR A 93 9.61 16.51 -10.44
N THR A 94 10.72 16.65 -9.71
CA THR A 94 11.14 15.66 -8.70
C THR A 94 10.11 15.58 -7.57
N TRP A 95 9.62 16.72 -7.08
CA TRP A 95 8.57 16.78 -6.06
C TRP A 95 7.26 16.17 -6.57
N ALA A 96 6.83 16.56 -7.77
CA ALA A 96 5.61 16.04 -8.37
C ALA A 96 5.65 14.51 -8.46
N ALA A 97 6.73 13.94 -8.97
CA ALA A 97 6.87 12.50 -9.11
C ALA A 97 6.91 11.76 -7.75
N MET A 98 7.64 12.29 -6.76
CA MET A 98 7.65 11.70 -5.41
C MET A 98 6.25 11.71 -4.79
N TYR A 99 5.52 12.81 -4.93
CA TYR A 99 4.21 13.00 -4.29
C TYR A 99 3.11 12.23 -5.02
N LEU A 100 3.23 12.05 -6.33
CA LEU A 100 2.36 11.13 -7.09
C LEU A 100 2.38 9.70 -6.51
N GLY A 101 3.50 9.26 -5.95
CA GLY A 101 3.56 7.98 -5.22
C GLY A 101 2.68 7.94 -3.98
N ALA A 102 2.59 9.03 -3.22
CA ALA A 102 1.69 9.10 -2.06
C ALA A 102 0.22 9.15 -2.50
N VAL A 103 -0.07 9.97 -3.52
CA VAL A 103 -1.42 10.09 -4.10
C VAL A 103 -1.88 8.76 -4.70
N SER A 104 -1.00 8.00 -5.35
CA SER A 104 -1.36 6.69 -5.89
C SER A 104 -1.74 5.72 -4.77
N GLY A 105 -1.01 5.71 -3.65
CA GLY A 105 -1.40 4.93 -2.47
C GLY A 105 -2.79 5.29 -1.93
N LEU A 106 -3.14 6.58 -1.90
CA LEU A 106 -4.50 7.04 -1.57
C LEU A 106 -5.54 6.60 -2.60
N ALA A 107 -5.20 6.70 -3.88
CA ALA A 107 -6.06 6.27 -4.98
C ALA A 107 -6.36 4.77 -4.89
N LEU A 108 -5.37 3.94 -4.52
CA LEU A 108 -5.57 2.51 -4.28
C LEU A 108 -6.58 2.25 -3.15
N LEU A 109 -6.51 3.02 -2.06
CA LEU A 109 -7.44 2.89 -0.93
C LEU A 109 -8.88 3.26 -1.33
N TRP A 110 -9.05 4.22 -2.24
CA TRP A 110 -10.37 4.63 -2.74
C TRP A 110 -10.91 3.69 -3.83
N LEU A 111 -10.03 3.24 -4.73
CA LEU A 111 -10.41 2.40 -5.86
C LEU A 111 -10.63 0.94 -5.44
N GLY A 112 -9.91 0.46 -4.42
CA GLY A 112 -9.99 -0.91 -3.92
C GLY A 112 -11.43 -1.37 -3.62
N PRO A 113 -12.21 -0.62 -2.80
CA PRO A 113 -13.59 -0.98 -2.51
C PRO A 113 -14.50 -0.98 -3.74
N VAL A 114 -14.34 -0.01 -4.65
CA VAL A 114 -15.12 0.08 -5.89
C VAL A 114 -14.85 -1.13 -6.79
N PHE A 115 -13.57 -1.47 -6.94
CA PHE A 115 -13.15 -2.63 -7.71
C PHE A 115 -13.67 -3.94 -7.09
N ALA A 116 -13.50 -4.11 -5.77
CA ALA A 116 -14.00 -5.28 -5.06
C ALA A 116 -15.52 -5.42 -5.21
N ALA A 117 -16.28 -4.33 -5.02
CA ALA A 117 -17.73 -4.33 -5.19
C ALA A 117 -18.14 -4.73 -6.62
N GLY A 118 -17.44 -4.23 -7.65
CA GLY A 118 -17.67 -4.62 -9.04
C GLY A 118 -17.49 -6.13 -9.27
N VAL A 119 -16.39 -6.70 -8.77
CA VAL A 119 -16.11 -8.14 -8.86
C VAL A 119 -17.16 -8.97 -8.12
N PHE A 120 -17.47 -8.61 -6.87
CA PHE A 120 -18.48 -9.33 -6.08
C PHE A 120 -19.88 -9.26 -6.72
N ASN A 121 -20.27 -8.11 -7.25
CA ASN A 121 -21.55 -7.97 -7.96
C ASN A 121 -21.58 -8.81 -9.24
N GLY A 122 -20.48 -8.90 -9.98
CA GLY A 122 -20.37 -9.78 -11.15
C GLY A 122 -20.52 -11.26 -10.78
N MET A 123 -19.81 -11.71 -9.73
CA MET A 123 -19.93 -13.07 -9.22
C MET A 123 -21.34 -13.38 -8.70
N ALA A 124 -21.95 -12.44 -7.97
CA ALA A 124 -23.31 -12.57 -7.48
C ALA A 124 -24.32 -12.63 -8.64
N ALA A 125 -24.14 -11.84 -9.69
CA ALA A 125 -24.97 -11.87 -10.89
C ALA A 125 -24.88 -13.22 -11.62
N GLN A 126 -23.69 -13.79 -11.75
CA GLN A 126 -23.50 -15.12 -12.33
C GLN A 126 -24.21 -16.21 -11.50
N ARG A 127 -24.10 -16.14 -10.18
CA ARG A 127 -24.77 -17.08 -9.27
C ARG A 127 -26.29 -16.94 -9.29
N ARG A 128 -26.82 -15.73 -9.45
CA ARG A 128 -28.26 -15.50 -9.66
C ARG A 128 -28.73 -16.14 -10.96
N ARG A 129 -27.99 -15.95 -12.06
CA ARG A 129 -28.31 -16.55 -13.37
C ARG A 129 -28.32 -18.08 -13.31
N SER A 130 -27.38 -18.71 -12.61
CA SER A 130 -27.40 -20.17 -12.48
C SER A 130 -28.63 -20.65 -11.71
N LEU A 131 -28.99 -19.99 -10.60
CA LEU A 131 -30.19 -20.30 -9.83
C LEU A 131 -31.48 -20.09 -10.64
N GLU A 132 -31.57 -19.01 -11.42
CA GLU A 132 -32.70 -18.76 -12.33
C GLU A 132 -32.82 -19.84 -13.41
N ASN A 133 -31.69 -20.29 -13.97
CA ASN A 133 -31.68 -21.38 -14.93
C ASN A 133 -32.13 -22.71 -14.31
N TYR A 134 -31.68 -23.02 -13.09
CA TYR A 134 -32.17 -24.19 -12.35
C TYR A 134 -33.68 -24.07 -12.07
N ARG A 135 -34.15 -22.90 -11.65
CA ARG A 135 -35.58 -22.65 -11.43
C ARG A 135 -36.39 -22.84 -12.71
N ARG A 136 -35.91 -22.33 -13.85
CA ARG A 136 -36.57 -22.54 -15.15
C ARG A 136 -36.64 -24.01 -15.54
N ARG A 137 -35.55 -24.76 -15.38
CA ARG A 137 -35.53 -26.20 -15.66
C ARG A 137 -36.51 -26.98 -14.77
N LEU A 138 -36.57 -26.65 -13.48
CA LEU A 138 -37.52 -27.27 -12.57
C LEU A 138 -38.98 -26.98 -12.95
N ILE A 139 -39.28 -25.76 -13.42
CA ILE A 139 -40.62 -25.41 -13.92
C ILE A 139 -40.94 -26.18 -15.22
N GLU A 140 -39.96 -26.34 -16.10
CA GLU A 140 -40.13 -27.06 -17.37
C GLU A 140 -40.32 -28.58 -17.16
N GLU A 141 -39.57 -29.17 -16.22
CA GLU A 141 -39.66 -30.60 -15.89
C GLU A 141 -40.93 -30.96 -15.10
N TRP A 142 -41.39 -30.08 -14.21
CA TRP A 142 -42.48 -30.39 -13.28
C TRP A 142 -43.81 -29.69 -13.61
N GLY A 143 -43.83 -28.81 -14.62
CA GLY A 143 -45.02 -28.08 -15.03
C GLY A 143 -45.46 -26.99 -14.04
N ASP A 144 -46.40 -26.15 -14.49
CA ASP A 144 -46.93 -24.98 -13.75
C ASP A 144 -47.69 -25.34 -12.44
N ASP A 145 -47.95 -26.62 -12.19
CA ASP A 145 -48.71 -27.10 -11.02
C ASP A 145 -48.04 -26.74 -9.69
N ILE A 146 -46.71 -26.56 -9.64
CA ILE A 146 -45.99 -26.16 -8.41
C ILE A 146 -46.06 -24.63 -8.19
N LEU A 147 -46.25 -23.83 -9.24
CA LEU A 147 -46.32 -22.37 -9.16
C LEU A 147 -47.71 -21.88 -8.72
N SER A 148 -48.76 -22.59 -9.12
CA SER A 148 -50.14 -22.28 -8.71
C SER A 148 -50.33 -22.52 -7.20
N GLU A 149 -49.75 -23.59 -6.64
CA GLU A 149 -49.88 -23.92 -5.21
C GLU A 149 -49.25 -22.87 -4.28
N LYS A 150 -48.05 -22.36 -4.58
CA LYS A 150 -47.43 -21.29 -3.78
C LYS A 150 -48.24 -19.98 -3.79
N THR A 151 -48.82 -19.64 -4.94
CA THR A 151 -49.64 -18.44 -5.09
C THR A 151 -50.92 -18.54 -4.25
N ASN A 152 -51.55 -19.71 -4.24
CA ASN A 152 -52.75 -20.00 -3.46
C ASN A 152 -52.47 -20.01 -1.93
N ILE A 153 -51.33 -20.54 -1.49
CA ILE A 153 -50.93 -20.55 -0.07
C ILE A 153 -50.65 -19.12 0.43
N SER A 154 -50.00 -18.27 -0.38
CA SER A 154 -49.75 -16.87 -0.02
C SER A 154 -51.03 -16.03 0.01
N ALA A 155 -51.98 -16.28 -0.89
CA ALA A 155 -53.27 -15.58 -0.90
C ALA A 155 -54.10 -15.96 0.34
N ASN A 156 -54.14 -17.26 0.69
CA ASN A 156 -54.94 -17.77 1.82
C ASN A 156 -54.39 -17.32 3.20
N SER A 157 -53.06 -17.22 3.35
CA SER A 157 -52.46 -16.68 4.59
C SER A 157 -52.70 -15.18 4.77
N THR A 158 -52.93 -14.42 3.69
CA THR A 158 -53.28 -13.00 3.76
C THR A 158 -54.75 -12.80 4.13
N GLN A 159 -55.61 -13.76 3.77
CA GLN A 159 -57.05 -13.73 4.03
C GLN A 159 -57.42 -14.20 5.46
N ASN A 160 -56.66 -15.13 6.05
CA ASN A 160 -56.85 -15.59 7.44
C ASN A 160 -56.31 -14.62 8.51
N ASN A 161 -55.62 -13.56 8.11
CA ASN A 161 -55.03 -12.55 9.01
C ASN A 161 -55.78 -11.20 8.97
N ALA A 162 -56.97 -11.15 8.36
CA ALA A 162 -57.90 -10.01 8.33
C ALA A 162 -59.20 -10.37 9.04
#